data_AF-A0A482W274-F1
#
_entry.id   AF-A0A482W274-F1
#
_cell.length_a   1.000
_cell.length_b   1.000
_cell.length_c   1.000
_cell.angle_alpha   90.00
_cell.angle_beta   90.00
_cell.angle_gamma   90.00
#
_symmetry.space_group_name_H-M   'P 1'
#
loop_
_entity.id
_entity.type
_entity.pdbx_description
1 polymer ?
#
loop_
_entity_poly.entity_id
_entity_poly.type
_entity_poly.pdbx_seq_one_letter_code
_entity_poly.pdbx_strand_id
1 'polypeptide(L)'
;RTAIKPYTEAQLAALYTNSELEMLEQFTSQYVEAELKGLVIKQHPLYELLSNYLQVRGKITGNSLELDQLRKEYSELQSILWTTDTASVSGRGECLDGNTVTATHSYQKATFHRSVFQSVVRILGLIRKLTYENHSLYSYTAEDLRLQIELYIQTAISNSINVSRLDKNAPVILSLQNEPLHLKPYLCEIRLCISVLFAFQRKLIRDSQFVKESREWLGRLIAVLLRLATYQDHLFILNHVLRCPAGVGSWAASFIQTPLDEKLEESPFSSYQINHILSILSTILTSVKERDRFLEDISQTRDVTGESLWIVVDSEGEEDDESGTSLRENDLVALLTQLPLENLFRLVLLVDRKNFENCYDFSKVTQHHILRFLAFGTVLLKIIYKGLRTYDQSRYNQFSKRLSRLIRHVVQYATDQWEQFQKTPNVDDPAMMERLQ
;
A
#
# COMPACT_ATOMS: atom_id res chain seq x y z
N ARG A 1 -27.83 11.50 -49.34
CA ARG A 1 -27.26 11.33 -47.98
C ARG A 1 -26.15 10.30 -48.10
N THR A 2 -24.91 10.77 -48.20
CA THR A 2 -23.72 9.92 -48.08
C THR A 2 -23.82 9.18 -46.74
N ALA A 3 -23.61 7.87 -46.75
CA ALA A 3 -23.62 7.07 -45.53
C ALA A 3 -22.40 7.50 -44.70
N ILE A 4 -22.65 8.30 -43.67
CA ILE A 4 -21.64 8.71 -42.70
C ILE A 4 -21.11 7.44 -42.03
N LYS A 5 -19.79 7.26 -42.08
CA LYS A 5 -19.10 6.13 -41.46
C LYS A 5 -18.40 6.62 -40.20
N PRO A 6 -18.49 5.89 -39.08
CA PRO A 6 -17.72 6.23 -37.89
C PRO A 6 -16.22 6.18 -38.21
N TYR A 7 -15.47 7.04 -37.53
CA TYR A 7 -14.01 7.07 -37.63
C TYR A 7 -13.42 5.69 -37.30
N THR A 8 -12.45 5.26 -38.10
CA THR A 8 -11.66 4.06 -37.80
C THR A 8 -10.69 4.33 -36.65
N GLU A 9 -10.19 3.26 -36.02
CA GLU A 9 -9.21 3.41 -34.92
C GLU A 9 -7.96 4.19 -35.35
N ALA A 10 -7.49 3.99 -36.59
CA ALA A 10 -6.36 4.73 -37.14
C ALA A 10 -6.66 6.22 -37.30
N GLN A 11 -7.90 6.58 -37.68
CA GLN A 11 -8.30 7.98 -37.80
C GLN A 11 -8.46 8.65 -36.42
N LEU A 12 -8.92 7.91 -35.40
CA LEU A 12 -8.95 8.41 -34.02
C LEU A 12 -7.54 8.58 -33.44
N ALA A 13 -6.64 7.64 -33.71
CA ALA A 13 -5.24 7.72 -33.30
C ALA A 13 -4.52 8.93 -33.93
N ALA A 14 -4.91 9.35 -35.14
CA ALA A 14 -4.38 10.58 -35.74
C ALA A 14 -4.83 11.87 -35.03
N LEU A 15 -5.92 11.85 -34.26
CA LEU A 15 -6.46 13.00 -33.54
C LEU A 15 -5.93 13.12 -32.10
N TYR A 16 -5.66 11.99 -31.47
CA TYR A 16 -5.10 11.93 -30.12
C TYR A 16 -4.18 10.72 -29.99
N THR A 17 -2.93 10.99 -29.61
CA THR A 17 -1.90 9.99 -29.32
C THR A 17 -1.41 10.14 -27.89
N ASN A 18 -1.07 9.01 -27.27
CA ASN A 18 -0.45 8.96 -25.96
C ASN A 18 0.69 7.95 -26.00
N SER A 19 1.90 8.44 -26.26
CA SER A 19 3.10 7.61 -26.38
C SER A 19 3.43 6.89 -25.08
N GLU A 20 3.14 7.48 -23.91
CA GLU A 20 3.36 6.82 -22.63
C GLU A 20 2.45 5.59 -22.49
N LEU A 21 1.17 5.73 -22.85
CA LEU A 21 0.18 4.65 -22.83
C LEU A 21 0.61 3.46 -23.72
N GLU A 22 1.17 3.75 -24.90
CA GLU A 22 1.70 2.74 -25.83
C GLU A 22 2.90 1.99 -25.26
N MET A 23 3.74 2.67 -24.46
CA MET A 23 4.95 2.09 -23.87
C MET A 23 4.72 1.37 -22.54
N LEU A 24 3.52 1.46 -21.94
CA LEU A 24 3.22 0.87 -20.63
C LEU A 24 3.50 -0.62 -20.54
N GLU A 25 3.16 -1.38 -21.59
CA GLU A 25 3.36 -2.82 -21.60
C GLU A 25 4.84 -3.19 -21.58
N GLN A 26 5.65 -2.48 -22.36
CA GLN A 26 7.10 -2.65 -22.37
C GLN A 26 7.71 -2.27 -21.02
N PHE A 27 7.33 -1.11 -20.48
CA PHE A 27 7.80 -0.66 -19.17
C PHE A 27 7.47 -1.68 -18.07
N THR A 28 6.22 -2.15 -18.03
CA THR A 28 5.77 -3.11 -17.02
C THR A 28 6.55 -4.43 -17.12
N SER A 29 6.81 -4.91 -18.33
CA SER A 29 7.59 -6.14 -18.54
C SER A 29 9.03 -5.99 -18.05
N GLN A 30 9.68 -4.85 -18.35
CA GLN A 30 11.04 -4.54 -17.90
C GLN A 30 11.11 -4.40 -16.37
N TYR A 31 10.14 -3.72 -15.77
CA TYR A 31 10.01 -3.60 -14.31
C TYR A 31 9.92 -4.98 -13.64
N VAL A 32 9.00 -5.82 -14.13
CA VAL A 32 8.78 -7.17 -13.59
C VAL A 32 10.04 -8.01 -13.69
N GLU A 33 10.73 -7.98 -14.83
CA GLU A 33 11.97 -8.73 -15.03
C GLU A 33 13.08 -8.26 -14.07
N ALA A 34 13.25 -6.94 -13.91
CA ALA A 34 14.27 -6.38 -13.02
C ALA A 34 14.02 -6.75 -11.55
N GLU A 35 12.77 -6.59 -11.09
CA GLU A 35 12.39 -6.79 -9.70
C GLU A 35 12.32 -8.26 -9.29
N LEU A 36 11.81 -9.16 -10.15
CA LEU A 36 11.75 -10.59 -9.86
C LEU A 36 13.12 -11.27 -9.91
N LYS A 37 14.06 -10.77 -10.73
CA LYS A 37 15.45 -11.28 -10.71
C LYS A 37 16.08 -11.07 -9.33
N GLY A 38 15.77 -9.98 -8.64
CA GLY A 38 15.97 -9.78 -7.20
C GLY A 38 17.40 -9.87 -6.64
N LEU A 39 18.40 -10.22 -7.46
CA LEU A 39 19.78 -10.42 -7.03
C LEU A 39 20.40 -9.15 -6.47
N VAL A 40 20.20 -8.03 -7.16
CA VAL A 40 20.71 -6.72 -6.74
C VAL A 40 20.08 -6.27 -5.42
N ILE A 41 18.77 -6.52 -5.24
CA ILE A 41 18.03 -6.19 -4.02
C ILE A 41 18.59 -6.97 -2.82
N LYS A 42 18.79 -8.29 -2.97
CA LYS A 42 19.27 -9.15 -1.87
C LYS A 42 20.72 -8.89 -1.48
N GLN A 43 21.54 -8.36 -2.41
CA GLN A 43 22.94 -8.01 -2.17
C GLN A 43 23.12 -6.59 -1.62
N HIS A 44 22.04 -5.80 -1.56
CA HIS A 44 22.10 -4.43 -1.13
C HIS A 44 22.34 -4.32 0.39
N PRO A 45 23.23 -3.44 0.88
CA PRO A 45 23.52 -3.30 2.32
C PRO A 45 22.27 -3.05 3.18
N LEU A 46 21.35 -2.22 2.68
CA LEU A 46 20.07 -1.96 3.36
C LEU A 46 19.24 -3.25 3.57
N TYR A 47 19.30 -4.21 2.65
CA TYR A 47 18.55 -5.46 2.76
C TYR A 47 19.08 -6.31 3.93
N GLU A 48 20.41 -6.37 4.09
CA GLU A 48 21.05 -7.06 5.21
C GLU A 48 20.67 -6.41 6.55
N LEU A 49 20.77 -5.08 6.65
CA LEU A 49 20.38 -4.33 7.84
C LEU A 49 18.92 -4.58 8.23
N LEU A 50 17.99 -4.51 7.26
CA LEU A 50 16.57 -4.77 7.49
C LEU A 50 16.30 -6.23 7.88
N SER A 51 17.01 -7.19 7.27
CA SER A 51 16.89 -8.61 7.61
C SER A 51 17.31 -8.87 9.05
N ASN A 52 18.45 -8.32 9.45
CA ASN A 52 18.98 -8.42 10.81
C ASN A 52 18.05 -7.72 11.80
N TYR A 53 17.55 -6.54 11.46
CA TYR A 53 16.62 -5.80 12.31
C TYR A 53 15.33 -6.59 12.56
N LEU A 54 14.71 -7.11 11.50
CA LEU A 54 13.53 -7.95 11.60
C LEU A 54 13.79 -9.21 12.44
N GLN A 55 14.93 -9.85 12.25
CA GLN A 55 15.30 -11.05 13.02
C GLN A 55 15.44 -10.75 14.51
N VAL A 56 16.13 -9.66 14.88
CA VAL A 56 16.31 -9.28 16.28
C VAL A 56 14.98 -8.90 16.92
N ARG A 57 14.11 -8.18 16.20
CA ARG A 57 12.74 -7.91 16.67
C ARG A 57 11.92 -9.17 16.89
N GLY A 58 12.05 -10.16 16.02
CA GLY A 58 11.48 -11.49 16.23
C GLY A 58 11.94 -12.13 17.55
N LYS A 59 13.24 -11.98 17.90
CA LYS A 59 13.77 -12.44 19.20
C LYS A 59 13.18 -11.68 20.38
N ILE A 60 12.94 -10.36 20.27
CA ILE A 60 12.28 -9.57 21.32
C ILE A 60 10.86 -10.08 21.56
N THR A 61 10.10 -10.30 20.49
CA THR A 61 8.73 -10.83 20.58
C THR A 61 8.71 -12.22 21.20
N GLY A 62 9.58 -13.13 20.73
CA GLY A 62 9.70 -14.47 21.32
C GLY A 62 10.09 -14.45 22.80
N ASN A 63 11.06 -13.61 23.18
CA ASN A 63 11.49 -13.44 24.57
C ASN A 63 10.37 -12.91 25.47
N SER A 64 9.53 -12.01 24.95
CA SER A 64 8.38 -11.47 25.69
C SER A 64 7.31 -12.53 25.92
N LEU A 65 7.03 -13.35 24.91
CA LEU A 65 6.09 -14.47 24.99
C LEU A 65 6.56 -15.54 25.99
N GLU A 66 7.86 -15.87 25.97
CA GLU A 66 8.47 -16.81 26.93
C GLU A 66 8.42 -16.25 28.36
N LEU A 67 8.70 -14.95 28.55
CA LEU A 67 8.58 -14.29 29.84
C LEU A 67 7.16 -14.35 30.40
N ASP A 68 6.15 -14.11 29.57
CA ASP A 68 4.75 -14.18 29.99
C ASP A 68 4.34 -15.60 30.35
N GLN A 69 4.82 -16.60 29.62
CA GLN A 69 4.58 -18.01 29.95
C GLN A 69 5.23 -18.39 31.30
N LEU A 70 6.49 -18.02 31.52
CA LEU A 70 7.19 -18.30 32.78
C LEU A 70 6.58 -17.57 33.97
N ARG A 71 6.03 -16.35 33.77
CA ARG A 71 5.29 -15.63 34.80
C ARG A 71 4.00 -16.35 35.21
N LYS A 72 3.29 -16.94 34.24
CA LYS A 72 2.11 -17.77 34.52
C LYS A 72 2.50 -19.05 35.29
N GLU A 73 3.51 -19.77 34.82
CA GLU A 73 4.02 -20.98 35.49
C GLU A 73 4.51 -20.66 36.92
N TYR A 74 5.19 -19.52 37.11
CA TYR A 74 5.57 -19.05 38.45
C TYR A 74 4.35 -18.80 39.35
N SER A 75 3.31 -18.13 38.84
CA SER A 75 2.09 -17.85 39.61
C SER A 75 1.37 -19.14 40.03
N GLU A 76 1.35 -20.15 39.16
CA GLU A 76 0.79 -21.47 39.46
C GLU A 76 1.59 -22.17 40.55
N LEU A 77 2.92 -22.25 40.41
CA LEU A 77 3.78 -22.88 41.42
C LEU A 77 3.74 -22.14 42.77
N GLN A 78 3.64 -20.81 42.75
CA GLN A 78 3.52 -20.00 43.95
C GLN A 78 2.25 -20.37 44.74
N SER A 79 1.14 -20.65 44.05
CA SER A 79 -0.14 -21.01 44.67
C SER A 79 -0.12 -22.36 45.41
N ILE A 80 0.75 -23.28 44.99
CA ILE A 80 0.88 -24.63 45.57
C ILE A 80 2.13 -24.80 46.45
N LEU A 81 2.90 -23.75 46.68
CA LEU A 81 4.13 -23.78 47.47
C LEU A 81 3.87 -24.18 48.94
N TRP A 82 2.73 -23.74 49.46
CA TRP A 82 2.24 -24.04 50.80
C TRP A 82 0.85 -24.64 50.70
N THR A 83 0.62 -25.77 51.36
CA THR A 83 -0.74 -26.28 51.58
C THR A 83 -1.09 -26.13 53.05
N THR A 84 -2.30 -25.64 53.33
CA THR A 84 -2.80 -25.51 54.70
C THR A 84 -3.92 -26.51 54.89
N ASP A 85 -3.70 -27.49 55.74
CA ASP A 85 -4.63 -28.58 56.02
C ASP A 85 -5.06 -28.54 57.48
N THR A 86 -6.32 -28.88 57.75
CA THR A 86 -6.80 -29.03 59.14
C THR A 86 -6.47 -30.43 59.62
N ALA A 87 -5.56 -30.54 60.59
CA ALA A 87 -5.21 -31.80 61.22
C ALA A 87 -6.01 -31.95 62.52
N SER A 88 -6.58 -33.14 62.76
CA SER A 88 -7.33 -33.45 63.97
C SER A 88 -6.72 -34.62 64.71
N VAL A 89 -6.49 -34.46 66.01
CA VAL A 89 -6.10 -35.56 66.91
C VAL A 89 -7.31 -35.88 67.77
N SER A 90 -7.74 -37.14 67.76
CA SER A 90 -8.83 -37.63 68.61
C SER A 90 -8.29 -38.64 69.63
N GLY A 91 -8.61 -38.41 70.90
CA GLY A 91 -8.34 -39.34 72.00
C GLY A 91 -9.63 -39.96 72.50
N ARG A 92 -9.59 -41.24 72.88
CA ARG A 92 -10.69 -41.91 73.58
C ARG A 92 -10.28 -42.20 75.01
N GLY A 93 -11.19 -41.97 75.95
CA GLY A 93 -11.04 -42.35 77.35
C GLY A 93 -12.32 -43.02 77.82
N GLU A 94 -12.24 -43.74 78.93
CA GLU A 94 -13.40 -44.35 79.57
C GLU A 94 -13.64 -43.64 80.90
N CYS A 95 -14.87 -43.16 81.11
CA CYS A 95 -15.25 -42.50 82.34
C CYS A 95 -15.47 -43.53 83.46
N LEU A 96 -15.44 -43.09 84.73
CA LEU A 96 -15.58 -43.95 85.90
C LEU A 96 -16.95 -44.66 86.01
N ASP A 97 -17.91 -44.27 85.17
CA ASP A 97 -19.23 -44.88 84.99
C ASP A 97 -19.27 -45.94 83.87
N GLY A 98 -18.13 -46.22 83.22
CA GLY A 98 -17.99 -47.21 82.13
C GLY A 98 -18.34 -46.67 80.73
N ASN A 99 -18.64 -45.37 80.59
CA ASN A 99 -18.96 -44.78 79.30
C ASN A 99 -17.70 -44.32 78.56
N THR A 100 -17.56 -44.67 77.28
CA THR A 100 -16.43 -44.24 76.44
C THR A 100 -16.67 -42.83 75.91
N VAL A 101 -15.76 -41.90 76.20
CA VAL A 101 -15.78 -40.52 75.71
C VAL A 101 -14.67 -40.26 74.70
N THR A 102 -14.97 -39.43 73.71
CA THR A 102 -14.02 -39.00 72.67
C THR A 102 -13.82 -37.50 72.72
N ALA A 103 -12.56 -37.06 72.80
CA ALA A 103 -12.17 -35.67 72.65
C ALA A 103 -11.39 -35.50 71.35
N THR A 104 -11.79 -34.54 70.51
CA THR A 104 -11.09 -34.23 69.26
C THR A 104 -10.57 -32.80 69.32
N HIS A 105 -9.29 -32.62 69.06
CA HIS A 105 -8.66 -31.30 68.92
C HIS A 105 -8.19 -31.12 67.48
N SER A 106 -8.69 -30.08 66.82
CA SER A 106 -8.32 -29.70 65.45
C SER A 106 -7.41 -28.48 65.45
N TYR A 107 -6.33 -28.53 64.67
CA TYR A 107 -5.38 -27.44 64.47
C TYR A 107 -5.03 -27.29 62.98
N GLN A 108 -4.55 -26.10 62.60
CA GLN A 108 -4.09 -25.83 61.24
C GLN A 108 -2.63 -26.26 61.08
N LYS A 109 -2.34 -26.99 60.00
CA LYS A 109 -1.00 -27.43 59.64
C LYS A 109 -0.65 -26.88 58.25
N ALA A 110 0.38 -26.05 58.18
CA ALA A 110 0.96 -25.61 56.91
C ALA A 110 2.11 -26.54 56.51
N THR A 111 2.08 -27.04 55.28
CA THR A 111 3.13 -27.91 54.72
C THR A 111 3.86 -27.17 53.60
N PHE A 112 5.18 -27.05 53.72
CA PHE A 112 6.05 -26.47 52.70
C PHE A 112 6.53 -27.53 51.71
N HIS A 113 6.26 -27.31 50.42
CA HIS A 113 6.64 -28.26 49.36
C HIS A 113 8.02 -27.91 48.79
N ARG A 114 9.07 -28.59 49.29
CA ARG A 114 10.47 -28.33 48.88
C ARG A 114 10.73 -28.53 47.39
N SER A 115 10.08 -29.50 46.75
CA SER A 115 10.18 -29.75 45.31
C SER A 115 9.63 -28.57 44.49
N VAL A 116 8.47 -28.04 44.89
CA VAL A 116 7.85 -26.85 44.27
C VAL A 116 8.78 -25.64 44.44
N PHE A 117 9.37 -25.45 45.62
CA PHE A 117 10.33 -24.37 45.85
C PHE A 117 11.54 -24.43 44.91
N GLN A 118 12.10 -25.61 44.66
CA GLN A 118 13.21 -25.77 43.72
C GLN A 118 12.81 -25.37 42.29
N SER A 119 11.61 -25.74 41.86
CA SER A 119 11.05 -25.32 40.58
C SER A 119 10.87 -23.80 40.50
N VAL A 120 10.36 -23.17 41.58
CA VAL A 120 10.22 -21.71 41.68
C VAL A 120 11.58 -21.02 41.53
N VAL A 121 12.62 -21.48 42.23
CA VAL A 121 13.98 -20.92 42.12
C VAL A 121 14.50 -21.01 40.68
N ARG A 122 14.29 -22.15 40.01
CA ARG A 122 14.68 -22.34 38.61
C ARG A 122 13.96 -21.35 37.70
N ILE A 123 12.63 -21.22 37.81
CA ILE A 123 11.84 -20.32 36.97
C ILE A 123 12.24 -18.86 37.21
N LEU A 124 12.40 -18.43 38.46
CA LEU A 124 12.86 -17.08 38.77
C LEU A 124 14.26 -16.80 38.19
N GLY A 125 15.15 -17.79 38.19
CA GLY A 125 16.45 -17.72 37.52
C GLY A 125 16.32 -17.52 36.01
N LEU A 126 15.41 -18.25 35.36
CA LEU A 126 15.12 -18.09 33.94
C LEU A 126 14.51 -16.72 33.62
N ILE A 127 13.51 -16.27 34.40
CA ILE A 127 12.92 -14.94 34.26
C ILE A 127 13.99 -13.86 34.39
N ARG A 128 14.89 -13.97 35.37
CA ARG A 128 16.01 -13.04 35.55
C ARG A 128 16.89 -13.00 34.30
N LYS A 129 17.27 -14.16 33.76
CA LYS A 129 18.09 -14.27 32.55
C LYS A 129 17.40 -13.62 31.35
N LEU A 130 16.15 -13.97 31.08
CA LEU A 130 15.39 -13.45 29.94
C LEU A 130 15.17 -11.93 30.05
N THR A 131 14.99 -11.42 31.26
CA THR A 131 14.76 -9.99 31.50
C THR A 131 16.04 -9.18 31.40
N TYR A 132 17.11 -9.57 32.10
CA TYR A 132 18.29 -8.72 32.23
C TYR A 132 19.35 -8.97 31.16
N GLU A 133 19.48 -10.21 30.68
CA GLU A 133 20.48 -10.55 29.66
C GLU A 133 19.85 -10.45 28.27
N ASN A 134 18.84 -11.27 27.99
CA ASN A 134 18.31 -11.41 26.63
C ASN A 134 17.53 -10.17 26.17
N HIS A 135 16.56 -9.70 26.95
CA HIS A 135 15.75 -8.54 26.56
C HIS A 135 16.60 -7.28 26.37
N SER A 136 17.53 -7.01 27.30
CA SER A 136 18.46 -5.88 27.20
C SER A 136 19.33 -5.97 25.94
N LEU A 137 19.94 -7.14 25.69
CA LEU A 137 20.77 -7.35 24.51
C LEU A 137 19.98 -7.13 23.22
N TYR A 138 18.83 -7.79 23.08
CA TYR A 138 18.03 -7.69 21.86
C TYR A 138 17.48 -6.28 21.64
N SER A 139 17.06 -5.59 22.70
CA SER A 139 16.56 -4.21 22.60
C SER A 139 17.67 -3.25 22.17
N TYR A 140 18.88 -3.37 22.74
CA TYR A 140 20.03 -2.57 22.33
C TYR A 140 20.40 -2.84 20.87
N THR A 141 20.50 -4.11 20.47
CA THR A 141 20.82 -4.48 19.08
C THR A 141 19.75 -3.99 18.10
N ALA A 142 18.46 -4.03 18.48
CA ALA A 142 17.38 -3.52 17.64
C ALA A 142 17.50 -2.01 17.41
N GLU A 143 17.76 -1.23 18.48
CA GLU A 143 17.94 0.22 18.34
C GLU A 143 19.18 0.59 17.54
N ASP A 144 20.30 -0.12 17.75
CA ASP A 144 21.52 0.08 16.97
C ASP A 144 21.27 -0.16 15.47
N LEU A 145 20.63 -1.28 15.11
CA LEU A 145 20.26 -1.57 13.73
C LEU A 145 19.28 -0.54 13.14
N ARG A 146 18.29 -0.11 13.92
CA ARG A 146 17.33 0.93 13.51
C ARG A 146 18.04 2.24 13.19
N LEU A 147 18.99 2.66 14.03
CA LEU A 147 19.80 3.86 13.81
C LEU A 147 20.71 3.74 12.59
N GLN A 148 21.32 2.57 12.36
CA GLN A 148 22.13 2.32 11.16
C GLN A 148 21.29 2.42 9.89
N ILE A 149 20.07 1.86 9.89
CA ILE A 149 19.12 1.97 8.77
C ILE A 149 18.73 3.43 8.53
N GLU A 150 18.35 4.15 9.58
CA GLU A 150 17.97 5.56 9.49
C GLU A 150 19.12 6.41 8.94
N LEU A 151 20.35 6.20 9.43
CA LEU A 151 21.54 6.90 8.94
C LEU A 151 21.80 6.60 7.46
N TYR A 152 21.65 5.34 7.04
CA TYR A 152 21.84 4.94 5.65
C TYR A 152 20.85 5.68 4.73
N ILE A 153 19.56 5.62 5.07
CA ILE A 153 18.48 6.23 4.28
C ILE A 153 18.62 7.76 4.25
N GLN A 154 18.91 8.37 5.40
CA GLN A 154 19.14 9.80 5.48
C GLN A 154 20.36 10.23 4.65
N THR A 155 21.41 9.40 4.58
CA THR A 155 22.59 9.66 3.75
C THR A 155 22.25 9.59 2.26
N ALA A 156 21.51 8.58 1.81
CA ALA A 156 21.05 8.47 0.43
C ALA A 156 20.18 9.67 0.02
N ILE A 157 19.25 10.08 0.89
CA ILE A 157 18.40 11.27 0.70
C ILE A 157 19.26 12.54 0.64
N SER A 158 20.15 12.75 1.61
CA SER A 158 20.96 13.97 1.71
C SER A 158 21.88 14.11 0.51
N ASN A 159 22.48 13.02 0.03
CA ASN A 159 23.31 13.03 -1.17
C ASN A 159 22.49 13.45 -2.40
N SER A 160 21.29 12.89 -2.58
CA SER A 160 20.42 13.26 -3.71
C SER A 160 20.00 14.73 -3.64
N ILE A 161 19.57 15.22 -2.47
CA ILE A 161 19.17 16.62 -2.28
C ILE A 161 20.33 17.58 -2.54
N ASN A 162 21.52 17.27 -2.02
CA ASN A 162 22.70 18.14 -2.15
C ASN A 162 23.16 18.26 -3.60
N VAL A 163 23.16 17.15 -4.35
CA VAL A 163 23.62 17.14 -5.75
C VAL A 163 22.57 17.76 -6.68
N SER A 164 21.28 17.50 -6.44
CA SER A 164 20.18 18.09 -7.22
C SER A 164 19.87 19.55 -6.84
N ARG A 165 20.41 20.04 -5.72
CA ARG A 165 20.09 21.36 -5.13
C ARG A 165 18.59 21.56 -4.93
N LEU A 166 17.92 20.49 -4.49
CA LEU A 166 16.47 20.46 -4.33
C LEU A 166 16.03 21.41 -3.21
N ASP A 167 15.09 22.30 -3.51
CA ASP A 167 14.48 23.17 -2.51
C ASP A 167 13.57 22.38 -1.56
N LYS A 168 13.50 22.83 -0.30
CA LYS A 168 12.67 22.16 0.73
C LYS A 168 11.18 22.14 0.37
N ASN A 169 10.71 23.14 -0.38
CA ASN A 169 9.32 23.29 -0.80
C ASN A 169 9.12 22.95 -2.29
N ALA A 170 10.09 22.27 -2.92
CA ALA A 170 9.95 21.84 -4.30
C ALA A 170 8.69 20.96 -4.46
N PRO A 171 7.81 21.26 -5.43
CA PRO A 171 6.62 20.47 -5.68
C PRO A 171 6.98 19.11 -6.29
N VAL A 172 6.03 18.20 -6.32
CA VAL A 172 6.14 17.00 -7.16
C VAL A 172 6.19 17.42 -8.62
N ILE A 173 7.09 16.80 -9.38
CA ILE A 173 7.30 17.12 -10.79
C ILE A 173 7.06 15.91 -11.67
N LEU A 174 6.84 16.18 -12.95
CA LEU A 174 6.79 15.18 -14.00
C LEU A 174 7.75 15.62 -15.11
N SER A 175 8.97 15.09 -15.10
CA SER A 175 9.96 15.39 -16.13
C SER A 175 9.79 14.48 -17.35
N LEU A 176 9.76 15.10 -18.54
CA LEU A 176 9.87 14.42 -19.83
C LEU A 176 11.33 14.16 -20.24
N GLN A 177 12.28 14.86 -19.61
CA GLN A 177 13.68 14.72 -19.94
C GLN A 177 14.28 13.52 -19.24
N ASN A 178 15.22 12.86 -19.93
CA ASN A 178 16.05 11.82 -19.32
C ASN A 178 16.77 12.38 -18.09
N GLU A 179 16.95 11.53 -17.08
CA GLU A 179 17.68 11.89 -15.88
C GLU A 179 19.10 12.39 -16.21
N PRO A 180 19.54 13.50 -15.62
CA PRO A 180 20.90 13.98 -15.81
C PRO A 180 21.93 12.95 -15.36
N LEU A 181 22.98 12.73 -16.15
CA LEU A 181 24.01 11.70 -15.88
C LEU A 181 24.67 11.83 -14.50
N HIS A 182 24.81 13.06 -13.99
CA HIS A 182 25.40 13.31 -12.67
C HIS A 182 24.45 12.98 -11.50
N LEU A 183 23.12 12.99 -11.72
CA LEU A 183 22.12 12.62 -10.72
C LEU A 183 21.80 11.13 -10.73
N LYS A 184 21.97 10.48 -11.88
CA LYS A 184 21.70 9.07 -12.11
C LYS A 184 22.14 8.13 -10.97
N PRO A 185 23.40 8.13 -10.49
CA PRO A 185 23.81 7.20 -9.42
C PRO A 185 23.03 7.41 -8.12
N TYR A 186 22.72 8.66 -7.76
CA TYR A 186 21.98 8.99 -6.53
C TYR A 186 20.49 8.63 -6.65
N LEU A 187 19.88 8.83 -7.82
CA LEU A 187 18.51 8.41 -8.06
C LEU A 187 18.39 6.88 -8.14
N CYS A 188 19.37 6.20 -8.75
CA CYS A 188 19.47 4.75 -8.72
C CYS A 188 19.54 4.22 -7.29
N GLU A 189 20.36 4.82 -6.42
CA GLU A 189 20.43 4.45 -5.00
C GLU A 189 19.08 4.59 -4.29
N ILE A 190 18.36 5.70 -4.51
CA ILE A 190 17.02 5.90 -3.97
C ILE A 190 16.04 4.83 -4.48
N ARG A 191 16.04 4.53 -5.78
CA ARG A 191 15.19 3.49 -6.38
C ARG A 191 15.50 2.11 -5.79
N LEU A 192 16.78 1.77 -5.62
CA LEU A 192 17.19 0.51 -4.99
C LEU A 192 16.72 0.42 -3.54
N CYS A 193 16.85 1.49 -2.76
CA CYS A 193 16.34 1.53 -1.39
C CYS A 193 14.82 1.33 -1.34
N ILE A 194 14.08 1.96 -2.26
CA ILE A 194 12.64 1.79 -2.43
C ILE A 194 12.29 0.34 -2.76
N SER A 195 12.98 -0.27 -3.73
CA SER A 195 12.77 -1.68 -4.10
C SER A 195 13.05 -2.63 -2.94
N VAL A 196 14.12 -2.40 -2.17
CA VAL A 196 14.46 -3.16 -0.97
C VAL A 196 13.32 -3.07 0.07
N LEU A 197 12.85 -1.87 0.41
CA LEU A 197 11.79 -1.70 1.39
C LEU A 197 10.47 -2.33 0.93
N PHE A 198 10.10 -2.17 -0.33
CA PHE A 198 8.92 -2.83 -0.89
C PHE A 198 9.05 -4.36 -0.89
N ALA A 199 10.25 -4.91 -1.07
CA ALA A 199 10.46 -6.36 -0.97
C ALA A 199 10.11 -6.90 0.44
N PHE A 200 10.28 -6.10 1.49
CA PHE A 200 9.80 -6.46 2.84
C PHE A 200 8.29 -6.25 3.01
N GLN A 201 7.68 -5.25 2.37
CA GLN A 201 6.22 -5.06 2.40
C GLN A 201 5.43 -6.18 1.72
N ARG A 202 6.09 -6.98 0.88
CA ARG A 202 5.52 -8.14 0.18
C ARG A 202 5.68 -9.46 0.94
N LYS A 203 6.24 -9.42 2.16
CA LYS A 203 6.40 -10.59 3.03
C LYS A 203 5.35 -10.60 4.14
N LEU A 204 5.03 -11.79 4.64
CA LEU A 204 4.17 -11.92 5.82
C LEU A 204 4.96 -11.55 7.10
N ILE A 205 4.93 -10.27 7.45
CA ILE A 205 5.60 -9.73 8.65
C ILE A 205 4.54 -9.37 9.69
N ARG A 206 4.56 -10.06 10.84
CA ARG A 206 3.63 -9.84 11.96
C ARG A 206 4.05 -8.69 12.88
N ASP A 207 5.31 -8.27 12.79
CA ASP A 207 5.85 -7.20 13.61
C ASP A 207 5.38 -5.82 13.12
N SER A 208 4.41 -5.24 13.82
CA SER A 208 3.74 -4.00 13.42
C SER A 208 4.67 -2.78 13.48
N GLN A 209 5.64 -2.76 14.38
CA GLN A 209 6.58 -1.65 14.49
C GLN A 209 7.56 -1.65 13.32
N PHE A 210 8.11 -2.80 12.94
CA PHE A 210 8.95 -2.95 11.75
C PHE A 210 8.19 -2.49 10.50
N VAL A 211 6.94 -2.93 10.34
CA VAL A 211 6.08 -2.52 9.21
C VAL A 211 5.86 -1.01 9.21
N LYS A 212 5.59 -0.40 10.37
CA LYS A 212 5.41 1.05 10.49
C LYS A 212 6.67 1.82 10.11
N GLU A 213 7.81 1.48 10.72
CA GLU A 213 9.09 2.17 10.50
C GLU A 213 9.56 2.03 9.04
N SER A 214 9.44 0.84 8.46
CA SER A 214 9.79 0.62 7.05
C SER A 214 8.91 1.43 6.08
N ARG A 215 7.63 1.63 6.39
CA ARG A 215 6.75 2.52 5.62
C ARG A 215 7.10 4.00 5.79
N GLU A 216 7.51 4.42 6.99
CA GLU A 216 7.99 5.79 7.23
C GLU A 216 9.26 6.09 6.42
N TRP A 217 10.22 5.17 6.42
CA TRP A 217 11.43 5.27 5.61
C TRP A 217 11.12 5.33 4.11
N LEU A 218 10.20 4.48 3.65
CA LEU A 218 9.74 4.45 2.27
C LEU A 218 9.10 5.78 1.86
N GLY A 219 8.26 6.36 2.72
CA GLY A 219 7.64 7.67 2.49
C GLY A 219 8.67 8.79 2.33
N ARG A 220 9.76 8.78 3.11
CA ARG A 220 10.85 9.78 2.98
C ARG A 220 11.58 9.66 1.65
N LEU A 221 11.90 8.44 1.22
CA LEU A 221 12.56 8.19 -0.07
C LEU A 221 11.69 8.58 -1.26
N ILE A 222 10.42 8.17 -1.26
CA ILE A 222 9.46 8.48 -2.32
C ILE A 222 9.21 9.98 -2.41
N ALA A 223 9.12 10.68 -1.27
CA ALA A 223 8.95 12.14 -1.28
C ALA A 223 10.10 12.87 -1.97
N VAL A 224 11.34 12.37 -1.87
CA VAL A 224 12.49 12.94 -2.60
C VAL A 224 12.43 12.55 -4.07
N LEU A 225 12.15 11.29 -4.38
CA LEU A 225 12.07 10.81 -5.76
C LEU A 225 11.01 11.56 -6.57
N LEU A 226 9.80 11.76 -6.03
CA LEU A 226 8.70 12.44 -6.71
C LEU A 226 9.00 13.91 -7.08
N ARG A 227 9.92 14.57 -6.35
CA ARG A 227 10.34 15.95 -6.66
C ARG A 227 11.43 16.04 -7.72
N LEU A 228 11.97 14.89 -8.14
CA LEU A 228 12.98 14.76 -9.20
C LEU A 228 12.49 13.79 -10.30
N ALA A 229 11.22 13.38 -10.23
CA ALA A 229 10.72 12.22 -10.96
C ALA A 229 10.54 12.47 -12.46
N THR A 230 10.93 11.47 -13.22
CA THR A 230 10.46 11.25 -14.60
C THR A 230 9.13 10.52 -14.58
N TYR A 231 8.41 10.46 -15.71
CA TYR A 231 7.19 9.64 -15.82
C TYR A 231 7.43 8.16 -15.47
N GLN A 232 8.64 7.65 -15.75
CA GLN A 232 9.05 6.28 -15.41
C GLN A 232 9.15 6.07 -13.91
N ASP A 233 9.56 7.08 -13.14
CA ASP A 233 9.63 7.00 -11.68
C ASP A 233 8.24 6.93 -11.04
N HIS A 234 7.27 7.68 -11.58
CA HIS A 234 5.87 7.58 -11.18
C HIS A 234 5.30 6.18 -11.47
N LEU A 235 5.55 5.65 -12.67
CA LEU A 235 5.15 4.29 -13.02
C LEU A 235 5.87 3.22 -12.18
N PHE A 236 7.15 3.43 -11.85
CA PHE A 236 7.93 2.56 -10.97
C PHE A 236 7.28 2.46 -9.58
N ILE A 237 6.96 3.60 -8.96
CA ILE A 237 6.28 3.66 -7.66
C ILE A 237 4.91 2.96 -7.75
N LEU A 238 4.10 3.27 -8.76
CA LEU A 238 2.80 2.65 -8.95
C LEU A 238 2.91 1.13 -9.10
N ASN A 239 3.87 0.64 -9.88
CA ASN A 239 4.08 -0.78 -10.09
C ASN A 239 4.51 -1.50 -8.80
N HIS A 240 5.23 -0.82 -7.89
CA HIS A 240 5.51 -1.35 -6.56
C HIS A 240 4.24 -1.46 -5.71
N VAL A 241 3.46 -0.37 -5.64
CA VAL A 241 2.22 -0.28 -4.86
C VAL A 241 1.20 -1.34 -5.31
N LEU A 242 0.99 -1.46 -6.62
CA LEU A 242 0.09 -2.46 -7.22
C LEU A 242 0.55 -3.91 -7.04
N ARG A 243 1.72 -4.17 -6.46
CA ARG A 243 2.24 -5.52 -6.13
C ARG A 243 2.43 -5.73 -4.63
N CYS A 244 1.89 -4.85 -3.80
CA CYS A 244 1.79 -5.07 -2.37
C CYS A 244 0.52 -5.85 -2.02
N PRO A 245 0.47 -6.51 -0.84
CA PRO A 245 -0.71 -7.23 -0.37
C PRO A 245 -1.93 -6.31 -0.20
N ALA A 246 -3.11 -6.92 0.01
CA ALA A 246 -4.33 -6.17 0.36
C ALA A 246 -4.13 -5.20 1.53
N GLY A 247 -4.82 -4.06 1.47
CA GLY A 247 -4.71 -2.96 2.44
C GLY A 247 -3.63 -1.93 2.10
N VAL A 248 -2.97 -2.06 0.95
CA VAL A 248 -1.94 -1.12 0.48
C VAL A 248 -2.45 0.31 0.32
N GLY A 249 -3.71 0.50 -0.07
CA GLY A 249 -4.32 1.81 -0.29
C GLY A 249 -4.35 2.67 0.98
N SER A 250 -4.45 2.05 2.16
CA SER A 250 -4.51 2.76 3.45
C SER A 250 -3.24 3.53 3.80
N TRP A 251 -2.09 3.14 3.26
CA TRP A 251 -0.79 3.73 3.62
C TRP A 251 0.05 4.19 2.43
N ALA A 252 -0.16 3.62 1.24
CA ALA A 252 0.64 3.93 0.05
C ALA A 252 -0.09 4.77 -0.99
N ALA A 253 -1.40 5.01 -0.87
CA ALA A 253 -2.15 5.77 -1.87
C ALA A 253 -1.52 7.16 -2.11
N SER A 254 -1.08 7.84 -1.05
CA SER A 254 -0.42 9.15 -1.14
C SER A 254 0.92 9.15 -1.91
N PHE A 255 1.45 7.99 -2.28
CA PHE A 255 2.64 7.89 -3.13
C PHE A 255 2.31 8.07 -4.62
N ILE A 256 1.04 7.91 -5.01
CA ILE A 256 0.59 8.11 -6.37
C ILE A 256 0.23 9.59 -6.51
N GLN A 257 1.17 10.42 -6.97
CA GLN A 257 0.94 11.86 -7.12
C GLN A 257 1.12 12.26 -8.58
N THR A 258 0.04 12.67 -9.24
CA THR A 258 0.06 13.07 -10.64
C THR A 258 -0.05 14.60 -10.76
N PRO A 259 1.08 15.32 -10.94
CA PRO A 259 1.04 16.77 -11.02
C PRO A 259 0.29 17.22 -12.27
N LEU A 260 -0.56 18.22 -12.13
CA LEU A 260 -1.37 18.78 -13.21
C LEU A 260 -1.45 20.29 -13.05
N ASP A 261 -0.88 21.03 -13.99
CA ASP A 261 -0.94 22.48 -13.98
C ASP A 261 -2.31 22.97 -14.47
N GLU A 262 -2.92 23.90 -13.72
CA GLU A 262 -4.21 24.47 -14.10
C GLU A 262 -4.13 25.42 -15.30
N LYS A 263 -2.92 25.81 -15.70
CA LYS A 263 -2.67 26.72 -16.83
C LYS A 263 -1.86 25.99 -17.87
N LEU A 264 -2.53 25.57 -18.94
CA LEU A 264 -1.88 24.94 -20.07
C LEU A 264 -1.57 25.99 -21.14
N GLU A 265 -0.32 26.02 -21.61
CA GLU A 265 0.10 26.85 -22.74
C GLU A 265 -0.32 26.23 -24.08
N GLU A 266 -0.42 24.91 -24.12
CA GLU A 266 -0.80 24.13 -25.29
C GLU A 266 -2.19 23.49 -25.13
N SER A 267 -2.69 22.88 -26.21
CA SER A 267 -3.93 22.10 -26.19
C SER A 267 -3.90 21.04 -25.07
N PRO A 268 -4.99 20.85 -24.29
CA PRO A 268 -5.05 19.84 -23.23
C PRO A 268 -4.76 18.42 -23.72
N PHE A 269 -5.18 18.10 -24.94
CA PHE A 269 -4.91 16.81 -25.58
C PHE A 269 -3.45 16.56 -25.98
N SER A 270 -2.59 17.57 -25.90
CA SER A 270 -1.14 17.46 -26.11
C SER A 270 -0.36 17.54 -24.79
N SER A 271 -1.04 17.79 -23.67
CA SER A 271 -0.41 17.90 -22.35
C SER A 271 0.10 16.54 -21.90
N TYR A 272 1.41 16.46 -21.64
CA TYR A 272 2.03 15.27 -21.09
C TYR A 272 1.52 14.92 -19.69
N GLN A 273 1.08 15.90 -18.90
CA GLN A 273 0.48 15.67 -17.57
C GLN A 273 -0.87 14.96 -17.69
N ILE A 274 -1.71 15.39 -18.64
CA ILE A 274 -3.01 14.73 -18.92
C ILE A 274 -2.77 13.32 -19.46
N ASN A 275 -1.81 13.17 -20.38
CA ASN A 275 -1.43 11.87 -20.92
C ASN A 275 -0.91 10.92 -19.84
N HIS A 276 -0.11 11.42 -18.90
CA HIS A 276 0.40 10.67 -17.76
C HIS A 276 -0.73 10.22 -16.82
N ILE A 277 -1.72 11.07 -16.53
CA ILE A 277 -2.90 10.68 -15.75
C ILE A 277 -3.63 9.50 -16.40
N LEU A 278 -3.78 9.50 -17.72
CA LEU A 278 -4.39 8.38 -18.46
C LEU A 278 -3.53 7.11 -18.36
N SER A 279 -2.21 7.23 -18.39
CA SER A 279 -1.27 6.11 -18.25
C SER A 279 -1.33 5.50 -16.84
N ILE A 280 -1.39 6.33 -15.81
CA ILE A 280 -1.57 5.90 -14.41
C ILE A 280 -2.95 5.25 -14.22
N LEU A 281 -4.01 5.86 -14.73
CA LEU A 281 -5.37 5.30 -14.70
C LEU A 281 -5.42 3.94 -15.39
N SER A 282 -4.85 3.83 -16.59
CA SER A 282 -4.75 2.57 -17.32
C SER A 282 -4.02 1.51 -16.51
N THR A 283 -2.89 1.86 -15.90
CA THR A 283 -2.12 0.93 -15.07
C THR A 283 -2.91 0.44 -13.85
N ILE A 284 -3.64 1.33 -13.16
CA ILE A 284 -4.54 0.96 -12.04
C ILE A 284 -5.70 0.05 -12.51
N LEU A 285 -6.23 0.29 -13.71
CA LEU A 285 -7.40 -0.42 -14.25
C LEU A 285 -7.08 -1.71 -15.01
N THR A 286 -5.81 -2.11 -15.06
CA THR A 286 -5.39 -3.34 -15.74
C THR A 286 -4.98 -4.41 -14.76
N SER A 287 -5.10 -5.68 -15.18
CA SER A 287 -4.58 -6.79 -14.40
C SER A 287 -3.07 -6.63 -14.18
N VAL A 288 -2.65 -6.83 -12.92
CA VAL A 288 -1.27 -6.63 -12.52
C VAL A 288 -0.43 -7.85 -12.91
N LYS A 289 0.41 -7.69 -13.94
CA LYS A 289 1.29 -8.76 -14.44
C LYS A 289 2.20 -9.33 -13.35
N GLU A 290 2.27 -10.66 -13.29
CA GLU A 290 3.07 -11.49 -12.36
C GLU A 290 2.83 -11.19 -10.87
N ARG A 291 1.69 -10.60 -10.49
CA ARG A 291 1.39 -10.24 -9.09
C ARG A 291 1.54 -11.41 -8.12
N ASP A 292 1.10 -12.61 -8.51
CA ASP A 292 1.18 -13.81 -7.68
C ASP A 292 2.63 -14.16 -7.32
N ARG A 293 3.57 -13.99 -8.25
CA ARG A 293 5.00 -14.25 -8.00
C ARG A 293 5.63 -13.29 -7.00
N PHE A 294 5.15 -12.05 -6.97
CA PHE A 294 5.57 -11.07 -5.96
C PHE A 294 5.02 -11.38 -4.57
N LEU A 295 3.96 -12.17 -4.48
CA LEU A 295 3.23 -12.47 -3.25
C LEU A 295 3.33 -13.96 -2.86
N GLU A 296 4.23 -14.73 -3.50
CA GLU A 296 4.45 -16.16 -3.26
C GLU A 296 4.68 -16.47 -1.77
N ASP A 297 5.49 -15.66 -1.08
CA ASP A 297 5.76 -15.83 0.36
C ASP A 297 4.48 -15.73 1.19
N ILE A 298 3.55 -14.86 0.81
CA ILE A 298 2.30 -14.63 1.55
C ILE A 298 1.28 -15.74 1.29
N SER A 299 1.14 -16.17 0.03
CA SER A 299 0.24 -17.27 -0.32
C SER A 299 0.70 -18.57 0.35
N GLN A 300 1.97 -18.94 0.21
CA GLN A 300 2.51 -20.18 0.78
C GLN A 300 2.47 -20.20 2.31
N THR A 301 2.80 -19.09 2.98
CA THR A 301 2.85 -19.07 4.44
C THR A 301 1.46 -19.19 5.06
N ARG A 302 0.43 -18.59 4.43
CA ARG A 302 -0.96 -18.71 4.89
C ARG A 302 -1.48 -20.14 4.79
N ASP A 303 -1.20 -20.81 3.67
CA ASP A 303 -1.57 -22.22 3.45
C ASP A 303 -0.96 -23.15 4.51
N VAL A 304 0.29 -22.90 4.92
CA VAL A 304 0.98 -23.72 5.94
C VAL A 304 0.47 -23.45 7.36
N THR A 305 0.12 -22.21 7.69
CA THR A 305 -0.29 -21.86 9.06
C THR A 305 -1.67 -22.39 9.45
N GLY A 306 -2.49 -22.86 8.49
CA GLY A 306 -3.82 -23.40 8.77
C GLY A 306 -4.70 -22.45 9.57
N GLU A 307 -4.43 -21.12 9.50
CA GLU A 307 -5.25 -20.11 10.15
C GLU A 307 -6.66 -20.30 9.61
N SER A 308 -7.53 -20.73 10.52
CA SER A 308 -8.84 -21.28 10.20
C SER A 308 -9.64 -20.24 9.45
N LEU A 309 -10.21 -20.70 8.34
CA LEU A 309 -11.16 -20.09 7.42
C LEU A 309 -12.35 -19.40 8.13
N TRP A 310 -12.10 -18.32 8.85
CA TRP A 310 -13.09 -17.30 9.15
C TRP A 310 -12.95 -16.28 8.04
N ILE A 311 -13.96 -16.17 7.18
CA ILE A 311 -14.11 -15.02 6.29
C ILE A 311 -14.20 -13.81 7.23
N VAL A 312 -13.08 -13.12 7.44
CA VAL A 312 -13.05 -11.89 8.21
C VAL A 312 -13.68 -10.85 7.31
N VAL A 313 -15.00 -10.76 7.43
CA VAL A 313 -15.76 -9.63 6.95
C VAL A 313 -15.21 -8.43 7.70
N ASP A 314 -14.59 -7.49 6.99
CA ASP A 314 -14.09 -6.27 7.63
C ASP A 314 -15.26 -5.44 8.16
N SER A 315 -14.96 -4.35 8.89
CA SER A 315 -16.01 -3.48 9.46
C SER A 315 -16.96 -2.88 8.41
N GLU A 316 -16.61 -2.98 7.13
CA GLU A 316 -17.33 -2.40 5.99
C GLU A 316 -18.10 -3.46 5.15
N GLY A 317 -18.02 -4.74 5.53
CA GLY A 317 -18.79 -5.80 4.87
C GLY A 317 -18.11 -6.43 3.65
N GLU A 318 -16.82 -6.18 3.40
CA GLU A 318 -16.10 -6.82 2.29
C GLU A 318 -15.79 -8.29 2.63
N GLU A 319 -16.20 -9.21 1.75
CA GLU A 319 -15.73 -10.60 1.79
C GLU A 319 -14.25 -10.61 1.38
N ASP A 320 -13.35 -10.79 2.35
CA ASP A 320 -11.92 -10.84 2.10
C ASP A 320 -11.60 -12.07 1.24
N ASP A 321 -10.82 -11.89 0.18
CA ASP A 321 -10.34 -12.99 -0.65
C ASP A 321 -9.53 -13.95 0.23
N GLU A 322 -9.83 -15.25 0.19
CA GLU A 322 -9.22 -16.26 1.09
C GLU A 322 -7.69 -16.23 1.06
N SER A 323 -7.11 -15.80 -0.08
CA SER A 323 -5.67 -15.67 -0.31
C SER A 323 -5.05 -14.40 0.29
N GLY A 324 -5.81 -13.31 0.46
CA GLY A 324 -5.30 -11.95 0.77
C GLY A 324 -4.30 -11.39 -0.25
N THR A 325 -4.18 -12.01 -1.43
CA THR A 325 -3.26 -11.60 -2.49
C THR A 325 -3.92 -10.66 -3.49
N SER A 326 -5.24 -10.67 -3.63
CA SER A 326 -5.97 -9.67 -4.43
C SER A 326 -5.98 -8.31 -3.73
N LEU A 327 -6.01 -7.21 -4.51
CA LEU A 327 -6.26 -5.87 -3.95
C LEU A 327 -7.71 -5.79 -3.45
N ARG A 328 -7.95 -5.08 -2.35
CA ARG A 328 -9.32 -4.82 -1.88
C ARG A 328 -9.99 -3.74 -2.70
N GLU A 329 -11.32 -3.68 -2.65
CA GLU A 329 -12.07 -2.61 -3.31
C GLU A 329 -11.64 -1.24 -2.80
N ASN A 330 -11.47 -1.10 -1.49
CA ASN A 330 -10.94 0.12 -0.86
C ASN A 330 -9.54 0.50 -1.33
N ASP A 331 -8.67 -0.46 -1.65
CA ASP A 331 -7.34 -0.16 -2.20
C ASP A 331 -7.48 0.54 -3.57
N LEU A 332 -8.30 -0.02 -4.45
CA LEU A 332 -8.54 0.52 -5.79
C LEU A 332 -9.20 1.90 -5.73
N VAL A 333 -10.17 2.08 -4.82
CA VAL A 333 -10.82 3.38 -4.59
C VAL A 333 -9.81 4.41 -4.09
N ALA A 334 -8.96 4.05 -3.13
CA ALA A 334 -7.94 4.95 -2.57
C ALA A 334 -6.94 5.40 -3.65
N LEU A 335 -6.50 4.48 -4.52
CA LEU A 335 -5.60 4.77 -5.63
C LEU A 335 -6.27 5.64 -6.70
N LEU A 336 -7.50 5.32 -7.10
CA LEU A 336 -8.26 6.10 -8.09
C LEU A 336 -8.49 7.55 -7.61
N THR A 337 -8.72 7.74 -6.31
CA THR A 337 -8.98 9.06 -5.70
C THR A 337 -7.76 9.98 -5.74
N GLN A 338 -6.56 9.45 -5.94
CA GLN A 338 -5.36 10.28 -6.09
C GLN A 338 -5.27 10.99 -7.45
N LEU A 339 -6.03 10.55 -8.44
CA LEU A 339 -6.01 11.15 -9.76
C LEU A 339 -6.86 12.43 -9.75
N PRO A 340 -6.33 13.56 -10.25
CA PRO A 340 -7.03 14.84 -10.30
C PRO A 340 -8.03 14.86 -11.47
N LEU A 341 -8.95 13.89 -11.52
CA LEU A 341 -9.89 13.68 -12.63
C LEU A 341 -10.81 14.89 -12.82
N GLU A 342 -11.22 15.55 -11.72
CA GLU A 342 -12.01 16.78 -11.79
C GLU A 342 -11.24 17.90 -12.52
N ASN A 343 -9.99 18.14 -12.14
CA ASN A 343 -9.14 19.13 -12.79
C ASN A 343 -8.85 18.75 -14.24
N LEU A 344 -8.63 17.46 -14.53
CA LEU A 344 -8.46 16.95 -15.89
C LEU A 344 -9.69 17.27 -16.74
N PHE A 345 -10.90 16.94 -16.29
CA PHE A 345 -12.12 17.26 -17.03
C PHE A 345 -12.32 18.76 -17.19
N ARG A 346 -12.02 19.56 -16.16
CA ARG A 346 -12.06 21.03 -16.25
C ARG A 346 -11.17 21.55 -17.39
N LEU A 347 -9.93 21.07 -17.49
CA LEU A 347 -8.98 21.48 -18.54
C LEU A 347 -9.40 20.98 -19.92
N VAL A 348 -9.79 19.72 -20.03
CA VAL A 348 -10.18 19.11 -21.30
C VAL A 348 -11.47 19.73 -21.85
N LEU A 349 -12.39 20.17 -20.98
CA LEU A 349 -13.61 20.89 -21.35
C LEU A 349 -13.40 22.41 -21.49
N LEU A 350 -12.17 22.92 -21.36
CA LEU A 350 -11.86 24.37 -21.42
C LEU A 350 -12.68 25.22 -20.43
N VAL A 351 -13.00 24.66 -19.26
CA VAL A 351 -13.71 25.36 -18.19
C VAL A 351 -12.68 26.16 -17.38
N ASP A 352 -12.81 27.49 -17.38
CA ASP A 352 -11.96 28.36 -16.56
C ASP A 352 -12.49 28.41 -15.13
N ARG A 353 -11.59 28.63 -14.17
CA ARG A 353 -11.98 28.96 -12.80
C ARG A 353 -11.75 30.44 -12.54
N LYS A 354 -12.82 31.19 -12.33
CA LYS A 354 -12.78 32.63 -12.00
C LYS A 354 -13.49 32.83 -10.65
N ASN A 355 -12.84 33.48 -9.69
CA ASN A 355 -13.40 33.74 -8.34
C ASN A 355 -13.93 32.48 -7.64
N PHE A 356 -13.24 31.34 -7.78
CA PHE A 356 -13.66 30.03 -7.28
C PHE A 356 -14.91 29.42 -7.95
N GLU A 357 -15.49 30.06 -8.96
CA GLU A 357 -16.59 29.53 -9.77
C GLU A 357 -16.09 28.99 -11.12
N ASN A 358 -16.80 27.98 -11.63
CA ASN A 358 -16.54 27.41 -12.94
C ASN A 358 -17.23 28.25 -14.01
N CYS A 359 -16.44 28.90 -14.86
CA CYS A 359 -16.92 29.69 -16.00
C CYS A 359 -16.60 28.94 -17.28
N TYR A 360 -17.64 28.52 -17.99
CA TYR A 360 -17.50 27.84 -19.26
C TYR A 360 -17.70 28.83 -20.40
N ASP A 361 -16.66 29.03 -21.22
CA ASP A 361 -16.67 29.95 -22.35
C ASP A 361 -16.70 29.15 -23.66
N PHE A 362 -17.90 29.02 -24.22
CA PHE A 362 -18.13 28.27 -25.45
C PHE A 362 -17.33 28.81 -26.65
N SER A 363 -16.99 30.10 -26.67
CA SER A 363 -16.26 30.72 -27.78
C SER A 363 -14.87 30.12 -28.01
N LYS A 364 -14.32 29.43 -27.00
CA LYS A 364 -13.02 28.75 -27.07
C LYS A 364 -13.08 27.37 -27.74
N VAL A 365 -14.27 26.80 -27.89
CA VAL A 365 -14.46 25.45 -28.42
C VAL A 365 -14.49 25.49 -29.95
N THR A 366 -13.46 24.92 -30.58
CA THR A 366 -13.34 24.83 -32.04
C THR A 366 -13.75 23.44 -32.56
N GLN A 367 -14.04 23.33 -33.87
CA GLN A 367 -14.30 22.05 -34.54
C GLN A 367 -13.20 21.01 -34.27
N HIS A 368 -11.94 21.43 -34.36
CA HIS A 368 -10.78 20.59 -34.09
C HIS A 368 -10.71 20.16 -32.62
N HIS A 369 -11.06 21.04 -31.68
CA HIS A 369 -11.13 20.69 -30.27
C HIS A 369 -12.16 19.58 -30.02
N ILE A 370 -13.34 19.64 -30.62
CA ILE A 370 -14.39 18.62 -30.47
C ILE A 370 -13.94 17.27 -31.02
N LEU A 371 -13.34 17.25 -32.22
CA LEU A 371 -12.79 16.00 -32.78
C LEU A 371 -11.74 15.38 -31.86
N ARG A 372 -10.82 16.18 -31.31
CA ARG A 372 -9.81 15.70 -30.35
C ARG A 372 -10.42 15.28 -29.02
N PHE A 373 -11.45 15.96 -28.55
CA PHE A 373 -12.21 15.58 -27.36
C PHE A 373 -12.87 14.21 -27.52
N LEU A 374 -13.52 13.96 -28.66
CA LEU A 374 -14.15 12.68 -28.96
C LEU A 374 -13.11 11.55 -29.08
N ALA A 375 -11.96 11.82 -29.71
CA ALA A 375 -10.86 10.87 -29.79
C ALA A 375 -10.28 10.54 -28.40
N PHE A 376 -10.00 11.58 -27.60
CA PHE A 376 -9.57 11.45 -26.20
C PHE A 376 -10.59 10.68 -25.35
N GLY A 377 -11.87 11.06 -25.43
CA GLY A 377 -12.97 10.40 -24.73
C GLY A 377 -13.08 8.93 -25.11
N THR A 378 -12.85 8.58 -26.38
CA THR A 378 -12.83 7.19 -26.84
C THR A 378 -11.68 6.40 -26.20
N VAL A 379 -10.47 6.97 -26.10
CA VAL A 379 -9.34 6.34 -25.41
C VAL A 379 -9.64 6.16 -23.92
N LEU A 380 -10.18 7.19 -23.26
CA LEU A 380 -10.57 7.11 -21.85
C LEU A 380 -11.66 6.06 -21.60
N LEU A 381 -12.67 5.98 -22.46
CA LEU A 381 -13.71 4.94 -22.38
C LEU A 381 -13.13 3.54 -22.57
N LYS A 382 -12.17 3.36 -23.50
CA LYS A 382 -11.46 2.07 -23.68
C LYS A 382 -10.70 1.66 -22.40
N ILE A 383 -10.04 2.61 -21.73
CA ILE A 383 -9.35 2.38 -20.46
C ILE A 383 -10.35 1.96 -19.37
N ILE A 384 -11.43 2.72 -19.19
CA ILE A 384 -12.44 2.42 -18.15
C ILE A 384 -13.15 1.09 -18.44
N TYR A 385 -13.43 0.80 -19.72
CA TYR A 385 -14.01 -0.47 -20.15
C TYR A 385 -13.12 -1.67 -19.80
N LYS A 386 -11.80 -1.55 -20.01
CA LYS A 386 -10.83 -2.57 -19.59
C LYS A 386 -10.80 -2.74 -18.07
N GLY A 387 -10.95 -1.64 -17.33
CA GLY A 387 -11.14 -1.65 -15.87
C GLY A 387 -12.36 -2.44 -15.42
N LEU A 388 -13.53 -2.18 -16.02
CA LEU A 388 -14.75 -2.93 -15.72
C LEU A 388 -14.62 -4.42 -16.01
N ARG A 389 -13.90 -4.80 -17.08
CA ARG A 389 -13.60 -6.22 -17.37
C ARG A 389 -12.61 -6.84 -16.38
N THR A 390 -11.66 -6.06 -15.87
CA THR A 390 -10.66 -6.56 -14.91
C THR A 390 -11.26 -6.76 -13.52
N TYR A 391 -12.22 -5.92 -13.13
CA TYR A 391 -12.85 -5.90 -11.82
C TYR A 391 -14.35 -6.21 -11.91
N ASP A 392 -14.72 -7.23 -12.69
CA ASP A 392 -16.11 -7.65 -12.94
C ASP A 392 -16.72 -8.51 -11.80
N GLN A 393 -15.91 -8.85 -10.81
CA GLN A 393 -16.30 -9.68 -9.67
C GLN A 393 -17.14 -8.90 -8.65
N SER A 394 -18.06 -9.59 -7.96
CA SER A 394 -19.00 -9.01 -6.99
C SER A 394 -18.33 -8.22 -5.86
N ARG A 395 -17.13 -8.62 -5.44
CA ARG A 395 -16.33 -7.91 -4.42
C ARG A 395 -15.89 -6.50 -4.81
N TYR A 396 -15.94 -6.15 -6.11
CA TYR A 396 -15.57 -4.82 -6.62
C TYR A 396 -16.80 -4.02 -7.09
N ASN A 397 -17.99 -4.32 -6.55
CA ASN A 397 -19.24 -3.74 -7.02
C ASN A 397 -19.31 -2.20 -6.90
N GLN A 398 -18.83 -1.59 -5.81
CA GLN A 398 -18.84 -0.14 -5.67
C GLN A 398 -17.79 0.54 -6.54
N PHE A 399 -16.63 -0.08 -6.72
CA PHE A 399 -15.61 0.36 -7.64
C PHE A 399 -16.13 0.33 -9.08
N SER A 400 -16.75 -0.78 -9.49
CA SER A 400 -17.42 -0.91 -10.78
C SER A 400 -18.53 0.14 -10.96
N LYS A 401 -19.36 0.42 -9.95
CA LYS A 401 -20.32 1.53 -9.98
C LYS A 401 -19.65 2.89 -10.18
N ARG A 402 -18.49 3.14 -9.55
CA ARG A 402 -17.72 4.38 -9.75
C ARG A 402 -17.21 4.49 -11.18
N LEU A 403 -16.67 3.40 -11.75
CA LEU A 403 -16.26 3.34 -13.15
C LEU A 403 -17.43 3.58 -14.11
N SER A 404 -18.60 2.99 -13.85
CA SER A 404 -19.80 3.25 -14.66
C SER A 404 -20.27 4.70 -14.57
N ARG A 405 -20.15 5.36 -13.40
CA ARG A 405 -20.43 6.81 -13.26
C ARG A 405 -19.44 7.64 -14.08
N LEU A 406 -18.15 7.27 -14.10
CA LEU A 406 -17.15 7.94 -14.95
C LEU A 406 -17.50 7.80 -16.44
N ILE A 407 -17.91 6.61 -16.91
CA ILE A 407 -18.40 6.43 -18.29
C ILE A 407 -19.55 7.39 -18.58
N ARG A 408 -20.55 7.44 -17.68
CA ARG A 408 -21.69 8.35 -17.83
C ARG A 408 -21.23 9.80 -17.94
N HIS A 409 -20.30 10.26 -17.10
CA HIS A 409 -19.78 11.62 -17.16
C HIS A 409 -19.07 11.89 -18.49
N VAL A 410 -18.21 10.99 -18.98
CA VAL A 410 -17.52 11.17 -20.28
C VAL A 410 -18.52 11.30 -21.43
N VAL A 411 -19.54 10.44 -21.49
CA VAL A 411 -20.57 10.46 -22.54
C VAL A 411 -21.46 11.70 -22.43
N GLN A 412 -21.83 12.10 -21.20
CA GLN A 412 -22.62 13.30 -20.97
C GLN A 412 -21.83 14.54 -21.40
N TYR A 413 -20.58 14.68 -20.97
CA TYR A 413 -19.74 15.80 -21.38
C TYR A 413 -19.54 15.84 -22.90
N ALA A 414 -19.36 14.70 -23.57
CA ALA A 414 -19.29 14.63 -25.03
C ALA A 414 -20.57 15.14 -25.69
N THR A 415 -21.72 14.73 -25.16
CA THR A 415 -23.04 15.09 -25.69
C THR A 415 -23.32 16.58 -25.47
N ASP A 416 -23.04 17.09 -24.27
CA ASP A 416 -23.24 18.49 -23.89
C ASP A 416 -22.35 19.42 -24.73
N GLN A 417 -21.07 19.07 -24.91
CA GLN A 417 -20.14 19.80 -25.77
C GLN A 417 -20.62 19.84 -27.23
N TRP A 418 -21.10 18.71 -27.74
CA TRP A 418 -21.63 18.59 -29.09
C TRP A 418 -22.91 19.40 -29.30
N GLU A 419 -23.88 19.31 -28.39
CA GLU A 419 -25.14 20.04 -28.47
C GLU A 419 -24.92 21.57 -28.44
N GLN A 420 -24.01 22.03 -27.57
CA GLN A 420 -23.67 23.45 -27.50
C GLN A 420 -22.94 23.94 -28.76
N PHE A 421 -22.11 23.09 -29.36
CA PHE A 421 -21.47 23.39 -30.63
C PHE A 421 -22.44 23.53 -31.79
N GLN A 422 -23.45 22.67 -31.87
CA GLN A 422 -24.49 22.78 -32.90
C GLN A 422 -25.31 24.09 -32.79
N LYS A 423 -25.43 24.66 -31.59
CA LYS A 423 -26.17 25.91 -31.36
C LYS A 423 -25.42 27.16 -31.81
N THR A 424 -24.13 27.05 -32.14
CA THR A 424 -23.28 28.20 -32.47
C THR A 424 -23.09 28.33 -33.98
N PRO A 425 -23.34 29.52 -34.58
CA PRO A 425 -23.32 29.71 -36.03
C PRO A 425 -21.92 29.75 -36.69
N ASN A 426 -20.83 29.51 -35.95
CA ASN A 426 -19.45 29.56 -36.45
C ASN A 426 -19.03 28.24 -37.13
N VAL A 427 -19.69 27.93 -38.23
CA VAL A 427 -19.34 26.81 -39.11
C VAL A 427 -18.73 27.38 -40.39
N ASP A 428 -17.45 27.73 -40.33
CA ASP A 428 -16.73 28.28 -41.48
C ASP A 428 -16.23 27.18 -42.45
N ASP A 429 -16.17 25.91 -42.01
CA ASP A 429 -15.71 24.78 -42.82
C ASP A 429 -16.77 23.66 -42.95
N PRO A 430 -17.42 23.51 -44.14
CA PRO A 430 -18.38 22.46 -44.42
C PRO A 430 -17.78 21.04 -44.38
N ALA A 431 -16.49 20.88 -44.68
CA ALA A 431 -15.82 19.58 -44.70
C ALA A 431 -15.51 19.06 -43.29
N MET A 432 -15.21 19.96 -42.35
CA MET A 432 -15.10 19.65 -40.92
C MET A 432 -16.45 19.25 -40.31
N MET A 433 -17.56 19.81 -40.78
CA MET A 433 -18.89 19.37 -40.33
C MET A 433 -19.25 17.97 -40.80
N GLU A 434 -18.89 17.59 -42.03
CA GLU A 434 -19.08 16.22 -42.52
C GLU A 434 -18.27 15.20 -41.71
N ARG A 435 -17.14 15.63 -41.13
CA ARG A 435 -16.31 14.83 -40.20
C ARG A 435 -16.88 14.71 -38.79
N LEU A 436 -17.74 15.64 -38.40
CA LEU A 436 -18.34 15.70 -37.06
C LEU A 436 -19.74 15.07 -37.01
N GLN A 437 -20.43 14.97 -38.14
CA GLN A 437 -21.66 14.19 -38.31
C GLN A 437 -21.39 12.69 -38.25
#